data_AF-H8ILZ1-F1
#
_entry.id   AF-H8ILZ1-F1
#
_cell.length_a   1.000
_cell.length_b   1.000
_cell.length_c   1.000
_cell.angle_alpha   90.00
_cell.angle_beta   90.00
_cell.angle_gamma   90.00
#
_symmetry.space_group_name_H-M   'P 1'
#
loop_
_entity.id
_entity.type
_entity.pdbx_description
1 polymer ?
#
loop_
_entity_poly.entity_id
_entity_poly.type
_entity_poly.pdbx_seq_one_letter_code
_entity_poly.pdbx_strand_id
1 'polypeptide(L)'
;MGVGEGVGEIVAEAVRVVRESGLPNKTDSMFTVIEGDTWEQVMAVVQRAVEAVAARAPRVSTVIKADWRTGASDAMTQKVASVERYLSES
;
A
#
# COMPACT_ATOMS: atom_id res chain seq x y z
N MET A 1 13.38 -9.04 -8.34
CA MET A 1 14.14 -10.26 -7.95
C MET A 1 15.53 -10.19 -8.54
N GLY A 2 16.53 -10.75 -7.84
CA GLY A 2 17.91 -10.75 -8.31
C GLY A 2 18.72 -9.49 -7.96
N VAL A 3 18.39 -8.79 -6.87
CA VAL A 3 18.98 -7.47 -6.53
C VAL A 3 19.76 -7.45 -5.20
N GLY A 4 20.07 -8.60 -4.59
CA GLY A 4 20.88 -8.69 -3.36
C GLY A 4 20.26 -8.03 -2.13
N GLU A 5 21.06 -7.72 -1.10
CA GLU A 5 20.64 -7.14 0.19
C GLU A 5 20.10 -5.68 0.10
N GLY A 6 20.22 -5.02 -1.05
CA GLY A 6 19.81 -3.62 -1.29
C GLY A 6 18.33 -3.38 -1.58
N VAL A 7 17.42 -4.29 -1.19
CA VAL A 7 15.99 -4.21 -1.53
C VAL A 7 15.33 -2.96 -0.95
N GLY A 8 15.84 -2.43 0.17
CA GLY A 8 15.27 -1.26 0.85
C GLY A 8 15.25 0.01 -0.02
N GLU A 9 16.28 0.25 -0.83
CA GLU A 9 16.34 1.43 -1.72
C GLU A 9 15.25 1.34 -2.80
N ILE A 10 15.08 0.16 -3.39
CA ILE A 10 14.07 -0.07 -4.43
C ILE A 10 12.65 -0.03 -3.85
N VAL A 11 12.45 -0.52 -2.62
CA VAL A 11 11.18 -0.40 -1.91
C VAL A 11 10.86 1.07 -1.59
N ALA A 12 11.88 1.88 -1.25
CA ALA A 12 11.68 3.29 -0.98
C ALA A 12 11.15 4.06 -2.21
N GLU A 13 11.56 3.69 -3.43
CA GLU A 13 11.01 4.26 -4.68
C GLU A 13 9.51 3.99 -4.82
N ALA A 14 9.07 2.75 -4.59
CA ALA A 14 7.65 2.40 -4.61
C ALA A 14 6.85 3.18 -3.55
N VAL A 15 7.37 3.26 -2.33
CA VAL A 15 6.72 3.98 -1.22
C VAL A 15 6.65 5.49 -1.51
N ARG A 16 7.66 6.05 -2.19
CA ARG A 16 7.63 7.47 -2.60
C ARG A 16 6.48 7.76 -3.55
N VAL A 17 6.30 6.93 -4.57
CA VAL A 17 5.16 7.03 -5.52
C VAL A 17 3.81 7.00 -4.80
N VAL A 18 3.68 6.13 -3.79
CA VAL A 18 2.46 6.05 -2.98
C VAL A 18 2.24 7.35 -2.20
N ARG A 19 3.27 7.88 -1.52
CA ARG A 19 3.15 9.12 -0.74
C ARG A 19 2.83 10.33 -1.61
N GLU A 20 3.45 10.41 -2.79
CA GLU A 20 3.23 11.49 -3.76
C GLU A 20 1.86 11.41 -4.44
N SER A 21 1.12 10.30 -4.30
CA SER A 21 -0.23 10.18 -4.86
C SER A 21 -1.26 11.13 -4.21
N GLY A 22 -0.96 11.61 -3.00
CA GLY A 22 -1.92 12.39 -2.19
C GLY A 22 -3.05 11.56 -1.58
N LEU A 23 -3.15 10.26 -1.89
CA LEU A 23 -4.13 9.37 -1.27
C LEU A 23 -3.75 9.05 0.18
N PRO A 24 -4.73 8.86 1.08
CA PRO A 24 -4.47 8.32 2.41
C PRO A 24 -3.68 7.02 2.31
N ASN A 25 -2.55 6.95 3.01
CA ASN A 25 -1.68 5.79 2.97
C ASN A 25 -0.95 5.58 4.30
N LYS A 26 -0.53 4.32 4.53
CA LYS A 26 0.30 3.93 5.67
C LYS A 26 1.23 2.81 5.25
N THR A 27 2.53 2.97 5.49
CA THR A 27 3.53 1.92 5.28
C THR A 27 3.87 1.25 6.61
N ASP A 28 3.87 -0.07 6.65
CA ASP A 28 4.37 -0.89 7.75
C ASP A 28 5.45 -1.88 7.27
N SER A 29 5.83 -2.82 8.13
CA SER A 29 6.89 -3.80 7.84
C SER A 29 6.55 -4.79 6.72
N MET A 30 5.26 -4.99 6.41
CA MET A 30 4.80 -6.01 5.48
C MET A 30 4.13 -5.40 4.24
N PHE A 31 3.42 -4.28 4.39
CA PHE A 31 2.65 -3.68 3.31
C PHE A 31 2.69 -2.15 3.34
N THR A 32 2.36 -1.56 2.20
CA THR A 32 1.85 -0.19 2.16
C THR A 32 0.37 -0.24 1.85
N VAL A 33 -0.44 0.24 2.79
CA VAL A 33 -1.89 0.37 2.64
C VAL A 33 -2.19 1.70 1.97
N ILE A 34 -3.11 1.68 1.01
CA ILE A 34 -3.56 2.84 0.24
C ILE A 34 -5.08 2.80 0.24
N GLU A 35 -5.72 3.93 0.51
CA GLU A 35 -7.17 4.09 0.49
C GLU A 35 -7.56 5.12 -0.57
N GLY A 36 -8.63 4.86 -1.31
CA GLY A 36 -9.14 5.76 -2.34
C GLY A 36 -10.62 5.50 -2.59
N ASP A 37 -11.28 6.49 -3.20
CA ASP A 37 -12.73 6.44 -3.44
C ASP A 37 -13.10 5.48 -4.57
N THR A 38 -12.17 5.25 -5.49
CA THR A 38 -12.35 4.40 -6.67
C THR A 38 -11.25 3.36 -6.80
N TRP A 39 -11.59 2.23 -7.39
CA TRP A 39 -10.64 1.16 -7.68
C TRP A 39 -9.54 1.66 -8.63
N GLU A 40 -9.93 2.43 -9.64
CA GLU A 40 -9.06 3.00 -10.66
C GLU A 40 -8.01 3.92 -10.05
N GLN A 41 -8.37 4.78 -9.09
CA GLN A 41 -7.42 5.64 -8.40
C GLN A 41 -6.35 4.84 -7.67
N VAL A 42 -6.73 3.83 -6.88
CA VAL A 42 -5.78 3.02 -6.11
C VAL A 42 -4.89 2.21 -7.04
N MET A 43 -5.46 1.55 -8.05
CA MET A 43 -4.68 0.73 -8.97
C MET A 43 -3.75 1.55 -9.87
N ALA A 44 -4.09 2.81 -10.18
CA ALA A 44 -3.18 3.73 -10.85
C ALA A 44 -1.94 4.06 -10.00
N VAL A 45 -2.08 4.19 -8.68
CA VAL A 45 -0.93 4.33 -7.77
C VAL A 45 -0.09 3.06 -7.75
N VAL A 46 -0.74 1.89 -7.64
CA VAL A 46 -0.05 0.59 -7.64
C VAL A 46 0.74 0.39 -8.93
N GLN A 47 0.15 0.70 -10.09
CA GLN A 47 0.82 0.60 -11.38
C GLN A 47 2.10 1.46 -11.40
N ARG A 48 2.00 2.74 -11.04
CA ARG A 48 3.18 3.64 -11.00
C ARG A 48 4.26 3.14 -10.03
N ALA A 49 3.86 2.58 -8.89
CA ALA A 49 4.81 2.03 -7.92
C ALA A 49 5.53 0.79 -8.48
N VAL A 50 4.82 -0.08 -9.20
CA VAL A 50 5.40 -1.24 -9.89
C VAL A 50 6.36 -0.79 -11.01
N GLU A 51 5.97 0.22 -11.80
CA GLU A 51 6.81 0.78 -12.87
C GLU A 51 8.11 1.39 -12.32
N ALA A 52 8.05 2.12 -11.20
CA ALA A 52 9.22 2.67 -10.53
C ALA A 52 10.22 1.57 -10.11
N VAL A 53 9.71 0.45 -9.59
CA VAL A 53 10.54 -0.72 -9.23
C VAL A 53 11.06 -1.44 -10.48
N ALA A 54 10.24 -1.57 -11.52
CA ALA A 54 10.61 -2.24 -12.77
C ALA A 54 11.75 -1.52 -13.52
N ALA A 55 11.87 -0.20 -13.36
CA ALA A 55 13.01 0.56 -13.88
C ALA A 55 14.37 0.18 -13.24
N ARG A 56 14.34 -0.52 -12.10
CA ARG A 56 15.53 -0.88 -11.30
C ARG A 56 15.76 -2.37 -11.16
N ALA A 57 14.78 -3.20 -11.52
CA ALA A 57 14.85 -4.65 -11.37
C ALA A 57 14.32 -5.37 -12.62
N PRO A 58 14.95 -6.48 -13.03
CA PRO A 58 14.55 -7.22 -14.24
C PRO A 58 13.18 -7.90 -14.11
N ARG A 59 12.67 -8.04 -12.87
CA ARG A 59 11.35 -8.59 -12.58
C ARG A 59 10.80 -8.04 -11.28
N VAL A 60 9.54 -7.61 -11.31
CA VAL A 60 8.74 -7.22 -10.15
C VAL A 60 7.70 -8.30 -9.87
N SER A 61 7.56 -8.68 -8.60
CA SER A 61 6.46 -9.52 -8.13
C SER A 61 5.65 -8.68 -7.17
N THR A 62 4.36 -8.49 -7.45
CA THR A 62 3.47 -7.62 -6.68
C THR A 62 2.39 -8.45 -6.01
N VAL A 63 2.21 -8.29 -4.71
CA VAL A 63 1.10 -8.89 -3.96
C VAL A 63 0.14 -7.78 -3.58
N ILE A 64 -1.12 -7.93 -3.97
CA ILE A 64 -2.19 -6.97 -3.65
C ILE A 64 -3.25 -7.71 -2.85
N LYS A 65 -3.60 -7.16 -1.69
CA LYS A 65 -4.79 -7.56 -0.94
C LYS A 65 -5.70 -6.34 -0.86
N ALA A 66 -6.90 -6.45 -1.41
CA ALA A 66 -7.87 -5.38 -1.41
C ALA A 66 -9.10 -5.76 -0.58
N ASP A 67 -9.60 -4.79 0.18
CA ASP A 67 -10.92 -4.85 0.80
C ASP A 67 -11.76 -3.73 0.18
N TRP A 68 -12.77 -4.11 -0.59
CA TRP A 68 -13.61 -3.20 -1.36
C TRP A 68 -15.04 -3.24 -0.84
N ARG A 69 -15.53 -2.08 -0.39
CA ARG A 69 -16.89 -1.92 0.11
C ARG A 69 -17.42 -0.54 -0.25
N THR A 70 -18.56 -0.50 -0.92
CA THR A 70 -19.25 0.75 -1.28
C THR A 70 -19.54 1.59 -0.03
N GLY A 71 -19.23 2.89 -0.09
CA GLY A 71 -19.50 3.84 0.99
C GLY A 71 -18.60 3.71 2.22
N ALA A 72 -17.53 2.91 2.15
CA ALA A 72 -16.50 2.93 3.19
C ALA A 72 -15.66 4.20 3.09
N SER A 73 -15.34 4.81 4.24
CA SER A 73 -14.48 5.98 4.35
C SER A 73 -13.64 5.87 5.62
N ASP A 74 -12.39 6.30 5.59
CA ASP A 74 -11.45 6.19 6.71
C ASP A 74 -11.34 4.75 7.24
N ALA A 75 -11.40 3.79 6.31
CA ALA A 75 -11.49 2.37 6.62
C ALA A 75 -10.21 1.86 7.31
N MET A 76 -9.04 2.37 6.94
CA MET A 76 -7.77 2.04 7.61
C MET A 76 -7.83 2.31 9.11
N THR A 77 -8.32 3.49 9.52
CA THR A 77 -8.42 3.89 10.93
C THR A 77 -9.52 3.12 11.64
N GLN A 78 -10.71 3.07 11.05
CA GLN A 78 -11.88 2.44 11.66
C GLN A 78 -11.70 0.94 11.92
N LYS A 79 -11.01 0.23 11.02
CA LYS A 79 -10.72 -1.20 11.20
C LYS A 79 -9.84 -1.46 12.41
N VAL A 80 -8.78 -0.67 12.57
CA VAL A 80 -7.90 -0.78 13.74
C VAL A 80 -8.66 -0.40 15.01
N ALA A 81 -9.39 0.73 15.00
CA ALA A 81 -10.18 1.18 16.14
C ALA A 81 -11.22 0.13 16.59
N SER A 82 -11.86 -0.56 15.66
CA SER A 82 -12.80 -1.64 15.99
C SER A 82 -12.14 -2.81 16.70
N VAL A 83 -10.92 -3.20 16.29
CA VAL A 83 -10.17 -4.28 16.95
C VAL A 83 -9.78 -3.86 18.36
N GLU A 84 -9.19 -2.67 18.51
CA GLU A 84 -8.78 -2.13 19.82
C GLU A 84 -9.95 -2.03 20.80
N ARG A 85 -11.14 -1.65 20.33
CA ARG A 85 -12.35 -1.65 21.16
C ARG A 85 -12.64 -3.03 21.73
N TYR A 86 -12.65 -4.08 20.91
CA TYR A 86 -12.89 -5.45 21.40
C TYR A 86 -11.80 -5.95 22.35
N LEU A 87 -10.54 -5.55 22.12
CA LEU A 87 -9.44 -5.88 23.02
C LEU A 87 -9.57 -5.18 24.38
N SER A 88 -10.09 -3.95 24.42
CA SER A 88 -10.30 -3.20 25.67
C SER A 88 -11.49 -3.67 26.50
N GLU A 89 -12.42 -4.41 25.90
CA GLU A 89 -13.62 -4.99 26.54
C GLU A 89 -13.32 -6.37 27.17
N SER A 90 -12.08 -6.87 27.08
CA SER A 90 -11.59 -8.15 27.63
C SER A 90 -10.74 -7.97 28.89
#